data_AF-A0A8J3S7N0-F1
#
_entry.id   AF-A0A8J3S7N0-F1
#
_cell.length_a   1.000
_cell.length_b   1.000
_cell.length_c   1.000
_cell.angle_alpha   90.00
_cell.angle_beta   90.00
_cell.angle_gamma   90.00
#
_symmetry.space_group_name_H-M   'P 1'
#
loop_
_entity.id
_entity.type
_entity.pdbx_description
1 polymer ?
#
loop_
_entity_poly.entity_id
_entity_poly.type
_entity_poly.pdbx_seq_one_letter_code
_entity_poly.pdbx_strand_id
1 'polypeptide(L)'
;MDRIGDDLLKVMVAELGYREGAGQRTKFGEWYSTHMVQDSQYRTAPWCDMFIAWAAERAGVEEYVGQFAWTPSHARWFETQGAWSATPEPGALVFFDWSGGKDIKGVDHVGVVERVEGGTIHTIEANVDRVWLKRKARDESKVVGYGLPRKVAENLRQGPGDDPAPPQVEVTPAPAAGTASLILYDTEGTFPLLEPFPLATLIAFVLGWTFLVAKWHPRPPAGGRHRRRSERGPRDTPGSRRSARVD
;
A
#
# COMPACT_ATOMS: atom_id res chain seq x y z
N MET A 1 9.84 -15.77 -22.79
CA MET A 1 10.34 -15.21 -21.52
C MET A 1 9.92 -13.76 -21.47
N ASP A 2 9.36 -13.34 -20.34
CA ASP A 2 8.99 -11.94 -20.11
C ASP A 2 10.26 -11.12 -19.91
N ARG A 3 10.76 -10.51 -20.99
CA ARG A 3 11.97 -9.68 -20.94
C ARG A 3 11.81 -8.49 -19.99
N ILE A 4 10.60 -7.95 -19.86
CA ILE A 4 10.32 -6.79 -19.01
C ILE A 4 10.47 -7.20 -17.54
N GLY A 5 9.85 -8.32 -17.17
CA GLY A 5 10.01 -8.93 -15.85
C GLY A 5 11.46 -9.29 -15.53
N ASP A 6 12.18 -9.89 -16.48
CA ASP A 6 13.59 -10.26 -16.31
C ASP A 6 14.50 -9.04 -16.08
N ASP A 7 14.31 -7.97 -16.87
CA ASP A 7 15.08 -6.73 -16.75
C ASP A 7 14.80 -6.02 -15.42
N LEU A 8 13.53 -6.00 -14.98
CA LEU A 8 13.13 -5.49 -13.65
C LEU A 8 13.78 -6.30 -12.52
N LEU A 9 13.64 -7.62 -12.53
CA LEU A 9 14.19 -8.52 -11.52
C LEU A 9 15.70 -8.40 -11.42
N LYS A 10 16.40 -8.25 -12.55
CA LYS A 10 17.86 -8.05 -12.57
C LYS A 10 18.29 -6.84 -11.76
N VAL A 11 17.60 -5.72 -11.89
CA VAL A 11 17.86 -4.52 -11.07
C VAL A 11 17.54 -4.79 -9.60
N MET A 12 16.39 -5.40 -9.32
CA MET A 12 15.96 -5.67 -7.94
C MET A 12 16.90 -6.61 -7.19
N VAL A 13 17.44 -7.63 -7.87
CA VAL A 13 18.40 -8.59 -7.30
C VAL A 13 19.67 -7.90 -6.83
N ALA A 14 20.12 -6.85 -7.53
CA ALA A 14 21.31 -6.08 -7.14
C ALA A 14 21.14 -5.30 -5.83
N GLU A 15 19.89 -5.09 -5.39
CA GLU A 15 19.55 -4.33 -4.18
C GLU A 15 19.24 -5.24 -2.97
N LEU A 16 19.34 -6.56 -3.13
CA LEU A 16 19.08 -7.52 -2.05
C LEU A 16 19.96 -7.28 -0.82
N GLY A 17 19.31 -7.28 0.35
CA GLY A 17 19.96 -6.98 1.62
C GLY A 17 19.94 -5.48 1.98
N TYR A 18 19.40 -4.61 1.11
CA TYR A 18 19.17 -3.22 1.48
C TYR A 18 18.27 -3.13 2.72
N ARG A 19 18.64 -2.21 3.62
CA ARG A 19 17.90 -1.90 4.84
C ARG A 19 17.65 -0.41 4.93
N GLU A 20 16.44 -0.02 5.29
CA GLU A 20 16.14 1.39 5.56
C GLU A 20 16.96 1.96 6.73
N GLY A 21 17.25 3.26 6.66
CA GLY A 21 17.82 4.02 7.75
C GLY A 21 16.76 4.44 8.79
N ALA A 22 17.21 5.18 9.81
CA ALA A 22 16.31 5.66 10.86
C ALA A 22 15.14 6.50 10.30
N GLY A 23 13.94 6.22 10.80
CA GLY A 23 12.71 6.92 10.37
C GLY A 23 12.25 6.55 8.96
N GLN A 24 12.43 5.29 8.54
CA GLN A 24 12.04 4.78 7.20
C GLN A 24 12.77 5.46 6.03
N ARG A 25 13.91 6.11 6.28
CA ARG A 25 14.65 6.79 5.20
C ARG A 25 15.33 5.79 4.27
N THR A 26 15.09 5.94 2.97
CA THR A 26 15.72 5.12 1.94
C THR A 26 16.17 5.98 0.76
N LYS A 27 17.16 5.49 -0.02
CA LYS A 27 17.51 6.13 -1.29
C LYS A 27 16.35 6.13 -2.29
N PHE A 28 15.45 5.14 -2.19
CA PHE A 28 14.26 5.02 -3.04
C PHE A 28 13.23 6.10 -2.69
N GLY A 29 12.92 6.29 -1.41
CA GLY A 29 12.04 7.36 -0.95
C GLY A 29 12.61 8.76 -1.21
N GLU A 30 13.93 8.94 -1.05
CA GLU A 30 14.59 10.21 -1.40
C GLU A 30 14.48 10.49 -2.91
N TRP A 31 14.82 9.52 -3.76
CA TRP A 31 14.66 9.63 -5.21
C TRP A 31 13.20 9.92 -5.58
N TYR A 32 12.23 9.15 -5.07
CA TYR A 32 10.82 9.36 -5.38
C TYR A 32 10.35 10.77 -5.00
N SER A 33 10.72 11.22 -3.79
CA SER A 33 10.35 12.55 -3.28
C SER A 33 10.92 13.72 -4.10
N THR A 34 12.01 13.52 -4.83
CA THR A 34 12.74 14.61 -5.51
C THR A 34 12.64 14.52 -7.03
N HIS A 35 12.66 13.31 -7.58
CA HIS A 35 12.66 13.05 -9.03
C HIS A 35 11.26 12.78 -9.55
N MET A 36 10.40 12.11 -8.77
CA MET A 36 9.08 11.70 -9.26
C MET A 36 7.96 12.69 -8.93
N VAL A 37 7.84 13.10 -7.67
CA VAL A 37 6.65 13.84 -7.20
C VAL A 37 6.95 15.19 -6.55
N GLN A 38 8.22 15.52 -6.30
CA GLN A 38 8.64 16.78 -5.66
C GLN A 38 7.94 17.05 -4.31
N ASP A 39 7.72 16.00 -3.53
CA ASP A 39 7.06 16.06 -2.23
C ASP A 39 7.86 15.31 -1.17
N SER A 40 8.32 16.07 -0.17
CA SER A 40 9.17 15.57 0.91
C SER A 40 8.51 14.50 1.79
N GLN A 41 7.17 14.38 1.80
CA GLN A 41 6.49 13.38 2.63
C GLN A 41 6.91 11.94 2.27
N TYR A 42 7.29 11.71 1.00
CA TYR A 42 7.70 10.40 0.51
C TYR A 42 9.09 9.96 0.97
N ARG A 43 9.92 10.86 1.55
CA ARG A 43 11.26 10.51 2.06
C ARG A 43 11.24 9.50 3.20
N THR A 44 10.14 9.45 3.94
CA THR A 44 9.96 8.62 5.14
C THR A 44 8.69 7.78 5.08
N ALA A 45 8.10 7.64 3.90
CA ALA A 45 6.90 6.83 3.66
C ALA A 45 7.26 5.33 3.50
N PRO A 46 6.29 4.42 3.68
CA PRO A 46 6.43 3.02 3.29
C PRO A 46 6.88 2.90 1.82
N TRP A 47 7.92 2.11 1.56
CA TRP A 47 8.72 2.21 0.34
C TRP A 47 8.69 0.96 -0.54
N CYS A 48 7.75 0.03 -0.31
CA CYS A 48 7.59 -1.17 -1.14
C CYS A 48 7.42 -0.82 -2.62
N ASP A 49 6.49 0.09 -2.91
CA ASP A 49 6.16 0.47 -4.29
C ASP A 49 7.15 1.49 -4.88
N MET A 50 7.62 2.43 -4.06
CA MET A 50 8.67 3.39 -4.47
C MET A 50 9.96 2.68 -4.90
N PHE A 51 10.28 1.54 -4.29
CA PHE A 51 11.39 0.70 -4.74
C PHE A 51 11.14 0.08 -6.12
N ILE A 52 9.93 -0.43 -6.38
CA ILE A 52 9.60 -1.00 -7.69
C ILE A 52 9.62 0.10 -8.76
N ALA A 53 9.08 1.29 -8.48
CA ALA A 53 9.17 2.45 -9.36
C ALA A 53 10.62 2.82 -9.70
N TRP A 54 11.50 2.84 -8.70
CA TRP A 54 12.92 3.09 -8.92
C TRP A 54 13.56 1.99 -9.77
N ALA A 55 13.26 0.72 -9.46
CA ALA A 55 13.83 -0.41 -10.18
C ALA A 55 13.37 -0.44 -11.64
N ALA A 56 12.10 -0.10 -11.90
CA ALA A 56 11.54 0.00 -13.24
C ALA A 56 12.23 1.09 -14.07
N GLU A 57 12.44 2.28 -13.51
CA GLU A 57 13.20 3.35 -14.19
C GLU A 57 14.65 2.92 -14.48
N ARG A 58 15.32 2.25 -13.53
CA ARG A 58 16.70 1.77 -13.76
C ARG A 58 16.79 0.65 -14.79
N ALA A 59 15.72 -0.12 -14.96
CA ALA A 59 15.61 -1.14 -16.00
C ALA A 59 15.14 -0.56 -17.35
N GLY A 60 14.62 0.67 -17.38
CA GLY A 60 14.03 1.27 -18.59
C GLY A 60 12.71 0.62 -18.99
N VAL A 61 11.91 0.20 -18.00
CA VAL A 61 10.64 -0.51 -18.19
C VAL A 61 9.47 0.15 -17.45
N GLU A 62 9.65 1.38 -16.98
CA GLU A 62 8.65 2.16 -16.24
C GLU A 62 7.33 2.34 -17.00
N GLU A 63 7.35 2.35 -18.34
CA GLU A 63 6.14 2.39 -19.18
C GLU A 63 5.23 1.16 -18.96
N TYR A 64 5.81 0.00 -18.65
CA TYR A 64 5.09 -1.28 -18.52
C TYR A 64 4.84 -1.68 -17.08
N VAL A 65 5.64 -1.17 -16.15
CA VAL A 65 5.55 -1.46 -14.72
C VAL A 65 4.78 -0.36 -13.98
N GLY A 66 4.91 0.90 -14.40
CA GLY A 66 4.36 2.04 -13.69
C GLY A 66 5.29 2.58 -12.58
N GLN A 67 4.95 3.77 -12.07
CA GLN A 67 5.71 4.48 -11.04
C GLN A 67 4.77 4.95 -9.93
N PHE A 68 4.62 4.12 -8.90
CA PHE A 68 3.65 4.33 -7.82
C PHE A 68 4.31 4.34 -6.44
N ALA A 69 3.60 4.95 -5.48
CA ALA A 69 3.89 4.84 -4.05
C ALA A 69 2.73 4.23 -3.26
N TRP A 70 1.50 4.26 -3.80
CA TRP A 70 0.30 3.75 -3.16
C TRP A 70 -0.20 2.48 -3.86
N THR A 71 -0.14 1.37 -3.14
CA THR A 71 -0.32 0.02 -3.69
C THR A 71 -1.71 -0.27 -4.29
N PRO A 72 -2.85 0.23 -3.74
CA PRO A 72 -4.15 0.08 -4.39
C PRO A 72 -4.24 0.78 -5.75
N SER A 73 -3.63 1.97 -5.89
CA SER A 73 -3.59 2.66 -7.20
C SER A 73 -2.78 1.88 -8.22
N HIS A 74 -1.67 1.30 -7.80
CA HIS A 74 -0.83 0.49 -8.69
C HIS A 74 -1.56 -0.78 -9.16
N ALA A 75 -2.20 -1.51 -8.22
CA ALA A 75 -3.01 -2.66 -8.58
C ALA A 75 -4.17 -2.28 -9.53
N ARG A 76 -4.86 -1.17 -9.24
CA ARG A 76 -5.93 -0.66 -10.11
C ARG A 76 -5.41 -0.29 -11.50
N TRP A 77 -4.21 0.27 -11.60
CA TRP A 77 -3.61 0.61 -12.88
C TRP A 77 -3.41 -0.62 -13.76
N PHE A 78 -2.89 -1.74 -13.23
CA PHE A 78 -2.82 -2.98 -14.03
C PHE A 78 -4.19 -3.49 -14.48
N GLU A 79 -5.24 -3.33 -13.65
CA GLU A 79 -6.60 -3.65 -14.05
C GLU A 79 -7.07 -2.78 -15.23
N THR A 80 -6.84 -1.46 -15.18
CA THR A 80 -7.23 -0.56 -16.27
C THR A 80 -6.40 -0.74 -17.53
N GLN A 81 -5.15 -1.20 -17.40
CA GLN A 81 -4.32 -1.60 -18.53
C GLN A 81 -4.73 -2.94 -19.16
N GLY A 82 -5.75 -3.65 -18.63
CA GLY A 82 -6.11 -4.99 -19.12
C GLY A 82 -5.00 -6.02 -18.86
N ALA A 83 -4.22 -5.82 -17.80
CA ALA A 83 -3.01 -6.56 -17.45
C ALA A 83 -3.07 -7.15 -16.03
N TRP A 84 -4.28 -7.28 -15.47
CA TRP A 84 -4.52 -7.93 -14.17
C TRP A 84 -4.78 -9.42 -14.34
N SER A 85 -4.22 -10.24 -13.45
CA SER A 85 -4.28 -11.70 -13.49
C SER A 85 -4.52 -12.30 -12.10
N ALA A 86 -5.17 -13.46 -12.07
CA ALA A 86 -5.28 -14.30 -10.87
C ALA A 86 -4.19 -15.37 -10.78
N THR A 87 -3.33 -15.50 -11.79
CA THR A 87 -2.30 -16.55 -11.87
C THR A 87 -0.90 -15.93 -11.76
N PRO A 88 -0.02 -16.48 -10.90
CA PRO A 88 1.36 -16.01 -10.79
C PRO A 88 2.21 -16.41 -12.00
N GLU A 89 3.15 -15.55 -12.35
CA GLU A 89 4.23 -15.85 -13.29
C GLU A 89 5.49 -15.07 -12.92
N PRO A 90 6.70 -15.58 -13.25
CA PRO A 90 7.93 -14.82 -13.08
C PRO A 90 7.84 -13.45 -13.77
N GLY A 91 8.26 -12.39 -13.07
CA GLY A 91 8.20 -11.01 -13.54
C GLY A 91 6.91 -10.27 -13.17
N ALA A 92 5.85 -10.97 -12.77
CA ALA A 92 4.61 -10.34 -12.35
C ALA A 92 4.77 -9.58 -11.02
N LEU A 93 4.10 -8.43 -10.91
CA LEU A 93 3.90 -7.77 -9.65
C LEU A 93 2.82 -8.52 -8.87
N VAL A 94 3.09 -8.85 -7.61
CA VAL A 94 2.13 -9.53 -6.73
C VAL A 94 1.66 -8.57 -5.65
N PHE A 95 0.34 -8.46 -5.51
CA PHE A 95 -0.31 -7.55 -4.57
C PHE A 95 -0.97 -8.33 -3.44
N PHE A 96 -0.73 -7.89 -2.20
CA PHE A 96 -1.18 -8.58 -1.00
C PHE A 96 -2.13 -7.72 -0.16
N ASP A 97 -3.11 -8.38 0.44
CA ASP A 97 -3.95 -7.85 1.53
C ASP A 97 -3.68 -8.69 2.78
N TRP A 98 -3.17 -8.07 3.83
CA TRP A 98 -2.76 -8.77 5.04
C TRP A 98 -3.91 -9.29 5.87
N SER A 99 -5.10 -8.72 5.69
CA SER A 99 -6.37 -9.20 6.26
C SER A 99 -6.91 -10.43 5.50
N GLY A 100 -6.34 -10.75 4.34
CA GLY A 100 -6.77 -11.87 3.50
C GLY A 100 -7.94 -11.52 2.57
N GLY A 101 -8.33 -10.24 2.48
CA GLY A 101 -9.30 -9.78 1.50
C GLY A 101 -8.82 -9.97 0.06
N LYS A 102 -9.75 -9.76 -0.87
CA LYS A 102 -9.55 -9.92 -2.33
C LYS A 102 -9.95 -8.67 -3.11
N ASP A 103 -10.15 -7.55 -2.41
CA ASP A 103 -10.48 -6.27 -3.01
C ASP A 103 -9.19 -5.45 -3.18
N ILE A 104 -8.98 -4.88 -4.36
CA ILE A 104 -7.84 -4.00 -4.67
C ILE A 104 -7.71 -2.86 -3.66
N LYS A 105 -8.82 -2.35 -3.11
CA LYS A 105 -8.79 -1.27 -2.10
C LYS A 105 -8.14 -1.70 -0.78
N GLY A 106 -8.08 -3.00 -0.52
CA GLY A 106 -7.45 -3.61 0.66
C GLY A 106 -5.99 -3.99 0.47
N VAL A 107 -5.39 -3.68 -0.70
CA VAL A 107 -3.99 -4.01 -0.96
C VAL A 107 -3.07 -3.19 -0.07
N ASP A 108 -2.35 -3.89 0.81
CA ASP A 108 -1.40 -3.32 1.77
C ASP A 108 0.05 -3.30 1.25
N HIS A 109 0.37 -4.19 0.29
CA HIS A 109 1.75 -4.45 -0.09
C HIS A 109 1.90 -4.97 -1.51
N VAL A 110 3.09 -4.77 -2.07
CA VAL A 110 3.47 -5.24 -3.40
C VAL A 110 4.89 -5.83 -3.36
N GLY A 111 5.10 -6.87 -4.17
CA GLY A 111 6.42 -7.41 -4.50
C GLY A 111 6.47 -7.84 -5.97
N VAL A 112 7.57 -8.45 -6.39
CA VAL A 112 7.69 -9.04 -7.74
C VAL A 112 8.01 -10.52 -7.62
N VAL A 113 7.32 -11.35 -8.40
CA VAL A 113 7.52 -12.80 -8.46
C VAL A 113 8.83 -13.09 -9.19
N GLU A 114 9.81 -13.65 -8.49
CA GLU A 114 11.07 -14.13 -9.06
C GLU A 114 10.89 -15.50 -9.71
N ARG A 115 10.15 -16.41 -9.07
CA ARG A 115 9.79 -17.72 -9.63
C ARG A 115 8.56 -18.32 -8.94
N VAL A 116 7.98 -19.35 -9.57
CA VAL A 116 6.88 -20.17 -9.02
C VAL A 116 7.34 -21.61 -8.96
N GLU A 117 7.22 -22.25 -7.80
CA GLU A 117 7.73 -23.60 -7.57
C GLU A 117 6.82 -24.35 -6.59
N GLY A 118 6.26 -25.49 -7.01
CA GLY A 118 5.47 -26.36 -6.13
C GLY A 118 4.27 -25.68 -5.45
N GLY A 119 3.59 -24.74 -6.14
CA GLY A 119 2.48 -23.97 -5.57
C GLY A 119 2.89 -22.87 -4.57
N THR A 120 4.18 -22.58 -4.49
CA THR A 120 4.74 -21.47 -3.71
C THR A 120 5.26 -20.41 -4.68
N ILE A 121 4.96 -19.13 -4.40
CA ILE A 121 5.60 -18.02 -5.10
C ILE A 121 6.84 -17.58 -4.33
N HIS A 122 7.93 -17.38 -5.06
CA HIS A 122 9.15 -16.79 -4.54
C HIS A 122 9.24 -15.36 -5.05
N THR A 123 9.32 -14.40 -4.15
CA THR A 123 9.19 -12.97 -4.44
C THR A 123 10.43 -12.21 -4.00
N ILE A 124 10.69 -11.06 -4.63
CA ILE A 124 11.57 -10.02 -4.11
C ILE A 124 10.68 -8.87 -3.63
N GLU A 125 10.83 -8.51 -2.35
CA GLU A 125 9.97 -7.54 -1.68
C GLU A 125 10.82 -6.52 -0.92
N ALA A 126 10.49 -5.24 -1.07
CA ALA A 126 11.03 -4.12 -0.31
C ALA A 126 10.11 -3.75 0.85
N ASN A 127 10.64 -3.08 1.88
CA ASN A 127 9.88 -2.72 3.08
C ASN A 127 9.19 -3.93 3.78
N VAL A 128 9.72 -5.15 3.57
CA VAL A 128 9.22 -6.37 4.21
C VAL A 128 9.92 -6.60 5.54
N ASP A 129 9.21 -7.24 6.47
CA ASP A 129 9.68 -7.44 7.86
C ASP A 129 10.14 -6.11 8.48
N ARG A 130 9.35 -5.06 8.19
CA ARG A 130 9.48 -3.64 8.55
C ARG A 130 10.58 -2.85 7.86
N VAL A 131 11.72 -3.45 7.54
CA VAL A 131 12.91 -2.66 7.18
C VAL A 131 13.72 -3.17 5.99
N TRP A 132 13.38 -4.34 5.43
CA TRP A 132 14.27 -5.06 4.51
C TRP A 132 13.79 -5.07 3.07
N LEU A 133 14.76 -5.12 2.16
CA LEU A 133 14.59 -5.61 0.80
C LEU A 133 15.19 -7.02 0.72
N LYS A 134 14.34 -8.04 0.52
CA LYS A 134 14.80 -9.43 0.47
C LYS A 134 13.85 -10.35 -0.27
N ARG A 135 14.31 -11.59 -0.46
CA ARG A 135 13.49 -12.69 -0.95
C ARG A 135 12.50 -13.17 0.11
N LYS A 136 11.30 -13.57 -0.33
CA LYS A 136 10.30 -14.29 0.48
C LYS A 136 9.76 -15.48 -0.30
N ALA A 137 9.36 -16.51 0.44
CA ALA A 137 8.50 -17.57 -0.08
C ALA A 137 7.11 -17.31 0.51
N ARG A 138 6.08 -17.30 -0.33
CA ARG A 138 4.69 -16.99 0.06
C ARG A 138 3.77 -18.09 -0.47
N ASP A 139 2.79 -18.46 0.34
CA ASP A 139 1.55 -19.04 -0.17
C ASP A 139 0.66 -17.92 -0.74
N GLU A 140 -0.37 -18.30 -1.50
CA GLU A 140 -1.24 -17.35 -2.19
C GLU A 140 -2.47 -16.91 -1.37
N SER A 141 -2.60 -17.34 -0.10
CA SER A 141 -3.82 -17.07 0.71
C SER A 141 -4.10 -15.57 0.90
N LYS A 142 -3.06 -14.74 0.89
CA LYS A 142 -3.12 -13.28 1.05
C LYS A 142 -2.95 -12.51 -0.25
N VAL A 143 -2.79 -13.21 -1.37
CA VAL A 143 -2.68 -12.57 -2.68
C VAL A 143 -4.05 -12.05 -3.10
N VAL A 144 -4.10 -10.79 -3.53
CA VAL A 144 -5.26 -10.16 -4.16
C VAL A 144 -5.25 -10.42 -5.65
N GLY A 145 -4.08 -10.32 -6.27
CA GLY A 145 -3.85 -10.66 -7.67
C GLY A 145 -2.48 -10.20 -8.15
N TYR A 146 -2.30 -10.27 -9.46
CA TYR A 146 -1.02 -10.05 -10.12
C TYR A 146 -1.14 -9.01 -11.24
N GLY A 147 -0.21 -8.07 -11.31
CA GLY A 147 -0.02 -7.18 -12.44
C GLY A 147 1.02 -7.74 -13.40
N LEU A 148 0.73 -7.77 -14.70
CA LEU A 148 1.57 -8.39 -15.72
C LEU A 148 2.21 -7.32 -16.64
N PRO A 149 3.46 -6.89 -16.40
CA PRO A 149 4.12 -5.88 -17.24
C PRO A 149 4.18 -6.25 -18.73
N ARG A 150 4.47 -7.52 -19.07
CA ARG A 150 4.40 -7.98 -20.47
C ARG A 150 3.05 -7.74 -21.12
N LYS A 151 1.96 -7.82 -20.37
CA LYS A 151 0.61 -7.66 -20.91
C LYS A 151 0.31 -6.20 -21.20
N VAL A 152 0.81 -5.28 -20.38
CA VAL A 152 0.80 -3.84 -20.68
C VAL A 152 1.51 -3.58 -22.00
N ALA A 153 2.71 -4.13 -22.20
CA ALA A 153 3.45 -3.99 -23.45
C ALA A 153 2.74 -4.62 -24.66
N GLU A 154 2.12 -5.79 -24.49
CA GLU A 154 1.29 -6.41 -25.54
C GLU A 154 0.13 -5.49 -25.94
N ASN A 155 -0.60 -4.95 -24.97
CA ASN A 155 -1.77 -4.09 -25.20
C ASN A 155 -1.36 -2.76 -25.86
N LEU A 156 -0.24 -2.15 -25.46
CA LEU A 156 0.29 -0.94 -26.11
C LEU A 156 0.70 -1.18 -27.57
N ARG A 157 1.23 -2.37 -27.91
CA ARG A 157 1.61 -2.72 -29.29
C ARG A 157 0.41 -2.98 -30.20
N GLN A 158 -0.68 -3.50 -29.64
CA GLN A 158 -1.90 -3.78 -30.39
C GLN A 158 -2.68 -2.50 -30.74
N GLY A 159 -2.35 -1.37 -30.10
CA GLY A 159 -3.14 -0.14 -30.18
C GLY A 159 -4.51 -0.32 -29.51
N PRO A 160 -5.34 0.74 -29.43
CA PRO A 160 -6.73 0.55 -29.06
C PRO A 160 -7.40 -0.30 -30.16
N GLY A 161 -7.61 -1.59 -29.89
CA GLY A 161 -8.42 -2.43 -30.76
C GLY A 161 -9.85 -1.88 -30.88
N ASP A 162 -10.57 -2.24 -31.93
CA ASP A 162 -11.96 -1.85 -32.22
C ASP A 162 -13.00 -2.28 -31.15
N ASP A 163 -12.55 -2.73 -29.98
CA ASP A 163 -13.39 -2.99 -28.82
C ASP A 163 -13.82 -1.66 -28.18
N PRO A 164 -15.09 -1.52 -27.75
CA PRO A 164 -15.56 -0.30 -27.15
C PRO A 164 -14.70 0.02 -25.94
N ALA A 165 -14.11 1.23 -25.96
CA ALA A 165 -13.29 1.72 -24.88
C ALA A 165 -14.00 1.48 -23.54
N PRO A 166 -13.31 0.96 -22.51
CA PRO A 166 -13.86 0.96 -21.16
C PRO A 166 -14.29 2.40 -20.84
N PRO A 167 -15.43 2.59 -20.15
CA PRO A 167 -15.98 3.92 -19.91
C PRO A 167 -14.87 4.80 -19.37
N GLN A 168 -14.55 5.85 -20.12
CA GLN A 168 -13.59 6.85 -19.70
C GLN A 168 -14.17 7.46 -18.43
N VAL A 169 -13.68 7.04 -17.28
CA VAL A 169 -13.90 7.79 -16.04
C VAL A 169 -13.05 9.03 -16.22
N GLU A 170 -13.64 10.04 -16.84
CA GLU A 170 -13.12 11.39 -16.84
C GLU A 170 -12.94 11.76 -15.37
N VAL A 171 -11.70 11.70 -14.90
CA VAL A 171 -11.34 12.24 -13.59
C VAL A 171 -11.38 13.74 -13.77
N THR A 172 -12.59 14.29 -13.73
CA THR A 172 -12.78 15.73 -13.57
C THR A 172 -12.11 16.07 -12.24
N PRO A 173 -11.06 16.90 -12.21
CA PRO A 173 -10.56 17.39 -10.94
C PRO A 173 -11.73 18.07 -10.24
N ALA A 174 -11.95 17.72 -8.97
CA ALA A 174 -12.99 18.36 -8.17
C ALA A 174 -12.84 19.88 -8.29
N PRO A 175 -13.90 20.62 -8.66
CA PRO A 175 -13.78 22.04 -8.92
C PRO A 175 -13.30 22.74 -7.66
N ALA A 176 -12.22 23.51 -7.78
CA ALA A 176 -11.87 24.50 -6.79
C ALA A 176 -13.10 25.41 -6.58
N ALA A 177 -13.45 25.66 -5.32
CA ALA A 177 -14.58 26.49 -4.94
C ALA A 177 -14.58 27.80 -5.75
N GLY A 178 -15.53 27.91 -6.67
CA GLY A 178 -15.67 29.03 -7.59
C GLY A 178 -17.05 28.98 -8.23
N THR A 179 -17.87 29.98 -7.91
CA THR A 179 -19.22 30.19 -8.41
C THR A 179 -19.33 30.14 -9.93
N ALA A 180 -20.18 29.27 -10.48
CA ALA A 180 -20.82 29.47 -11.78
C ALA A 180 -22.05 28.56 -11.94
N SER A 181 -23.14 29.15 -12.44
CA SER A 181 -24.45 28.57 -12.68
C SER A 181 -24.44 27.32 -13.58
N LEU A 182 -25.24 26.32 -13.20
CA LEU A 182 -25.63 25.20 -14.06
C LEU A 182 -26.83 25.62 -14.92
N ILE A 183 -26.61 25.76 -16.23
CA ILE A 183 -27.66 25.59 -17.23
C ILE A 183 -27.51 24.17 -17.77
N LEU A 184 -28.48 23.32 -17.47
CA LEU A 184 -28.58 21.98 -18.04
C LEU A 184 -29.46 22.06 -19.29
N TYR A 185 -28.89 21.71 -20.44
CA TYR A 185 -29.66 21.24 -21.58
C TYR A 185 -29.59 19.71 -21.57
N ASP A 186 -30.74 19.05 -21.67
CA ASP A 186 -30.84 17.86 -22.51
C ASP A 186 -32.17 17.89 -23.26
N THR A 187 -32.06 17.41 -24.48
CA THR A 187 -33.03 17.21 -25.55
C THR A 187 -34.13 16.21 -25.15
N GLU A 188 -35.29 16.34 -25.80
CA GLU A 188 -36.54 15.56 -25.62
C GLU A 188 -37.55 16.13 -24.59
N GLY A 189 -38.73 16.46 -25.10
CA GLY A 189 -39.65 17.44 -24.48
C GLY A 189 -40.75 16.91 -23.56
N THR A 190 -41.39 17.90 -22.91
CA THR A 190 -42.80 18.00 -22.49
C THR A 190 -43.26 17.66 -21.05
N PHE A 191 -43.40 18.75 -20.25
CA PHE A 191 -44.45 19.18 -19.27
C PHE A 191 -44.64 18.48 -17.88
N PRO A 192 -45.28 19.11 -16.86
CA PRO A 192 -45.70 20.51 -16.66
C PRO A 192 -45.16 21.20 -15.37
N LEU A 193 -45.38 22.52 -15.32
CA LEU A 193 -45.00 23.48 -14.29
C LEU A 193 -45.78 23.30 -12.96
N LEU A 194 -45.07 23.24 -11.83
CA LEU A 194 -45.59 23.61 -10.50
C LEU A 194 -44.49 24.33 -9.69
N GLU A 195 -44.64 25.66 -9.60
CA GLU A 195 -44.21 26.66 -8.60
C GLU A 195 -42.99 26.38 -7.66
N PRO A 196 -42.01 27.31 -7.54
CA PRO A 196 -40.87 27.17 -6.63
C PRO A 196 -41.21 27.55 -5.17
N PHE A 197 -40.97 26.63 -4.22
CA PHE A 197 -40.97 26.96 -2.79
C PHE A 197 -39.66 27.66 -2.37
N PRO A 198 -39.72 28.75 -1.57
CA PRO A 198 -38.56 29.60 -1.28
C PRO A 198 -37.53 29.00 -0.31
N LEU A 199 -36.27 29.28 -0.63
CA LEU A 199 -35.03 28.86 0.04
C LEU A 199 -34.85 29.54 1.41
N ALA A 200 -35.30 28.90 2.50
CA ALA A 200 -34.99 29.36 3.86
C ALA A 200 -35.09 28.27 4.94
N THR A 201 -34.45 27.12 4.77
CA THR A 201 -34.17 26.19 5.89
C THR A 201 -33.02 25.24 5.55
N LEU A 202 -31.79 25.62 5.93
CA LEU A 202 -30.74 24.75 6.55
C LEU A 202 -29.32 25.30 6.29
N ILE A 203 -28.92 26.35 7.01
CA ILE A 203 -27.52 26.49 7.47
C ILE A 203 -27.59 27.05 8.89
N ALA A 204 -27.64 26.16 9.89
CA ALA A 204 -27.25 26.41 11.29
C ALA A 204 -27.39 25.13 12.14
N PHE A 205 -26.55 24.13 11.90
CA PHE A 205 -26.17 23.14 12.93
C PHE A 205 -24.66 22.91 12.92
N VAL A 206 -23.92 24.02 12.83
CA VAL A 206 -22.53 24.11 13.28
C VAL A 206 -22.57 25.05 14.50
N LEU A 207 -22.07 24.58 15.64
CA LEU A 207 -21.88 25.31 16.92
C LEU A 207 -23.04 25.33 17.92
N GLY A 208 -23.49 24.17 18.39
CA GLY A 208 -24.26 24.13 19.63
C GLY A 208 -24.73 22.74 19.98
N TRP A 209 -23.90 21.97 20.68
CA TRP A 209 -24.29 20.98 21.72
C TRP A 209 -23.02 20.42 22.40
N THR A 210 -22.18 21.33 22.88
CA THR A 210 -21.56 21.14 24.20
C THR A 210 -22.56 21.65 25.23
N PHE A 211 -22.71 20.92 26.33
CA PHE A 211 -23.63 21.10 27.48
C PHE A 211 -25.02 20.44 27.38
N LEU A 212 -25.10 19.14 27.70
CA LEU A 212 -25.86 18.59 28.85
C LEU A 212 -26.00 17.05 28.77
N VAL A 213 -25.01 16.30 29.27
CA VAL A 213 -25.24 15.14 30.14
C VAL A 213 -24.08 15.07 31.13
N ALA A 214 -24.06 16.03 32.06
CA ALA A 214 -23.33 15.87 33.31
C ALA A 214 -24.17 14.97 34.23
N LYS A 215 -23.48 14.03 34.89
CA LYS A 215 -23.98 13.05 35.89
C LYS A 215 -24.39 11.67 35.35
N TRP A 216 -23.39 10.93 34.88
CA TRP A 216 -23.32 9.50 35.19
C TRP A 216 -21.87 9.10 35.44
N HIS A 217 -21.51 8.87 36.70
CA HIS A 217 -20.20 8.36 37.13
C HIS A 217 -20.38 6.93 37.65
N PRO A 218 -20.06 5.88 36.86
CA PRO A 218 -19.91 4.54 37.40
C PRO A 218 -18.65 4.48 38.29
N ARG A 219 -18.83 4.04 39.54
CA ARG A 219 -17.75 3.88 40.54
C ARG A 219 -16.79 2.75 40.11
N PRO A 220 -15.47 2.91 40.27
CA PRO A 220 -14.54 1.82 40.06
C PRO A 220 -14.60 0.81 41.23
N PRO A 221 -14.52 -0.51 40.97
CA PRO A 221 -14.40 -1.49 42.03
C PRO A 221 -13.03 -1.38 42.73
N ALA A 222 -13.05 -1.65 44.04
CA ALA A 222 -11.97 -1.42 45.00
C ALA A 222 -10.67 -2.16 44.64
N GLY A 223 -9.56 -1.41 44.65
CA GLY A 223 -8.21 -1.96 44.56
C GLY A 223 -7.85 -2.77 45.80
N GLY A 224 -7.81 -4.09 45.65
CA GLY A 224 -7.19 -5.00 46.61
C GLY A 224 -5.67 -4.87 46.55
N ARG A 225 -5.07 -4.26 47.59
CA ARG A 225 -3.63 -4.32 47.86
C ARG A 225 -3.22 -5.77 48.14
N HIS A 226 -2.73 -6.50 47.14
CA HIS A 226 -1.90 -7.66 47.40
C HIS A 226 -0.46 -7.21 47.68
N ARG A 227 -0.11 -7.24 48.97
CA ARG A 227 1.27 -7.16 49.48
C ARG A 227 2.16 -8.16 48.73
N ARG A 228 3.11 -7.68 47.94
CA ARG A 228 4.34 -8.42 47.62
C ARG A 228 5.13 -8.56 48.92
N ARG A 229 5.03 -9.72 49.56
CA ARG A 229 5.93 -10.12 50.63
C ARG A 229 7.25 -10.52 49.99
N SER A 230 8.25 -9.65 50.06
CA SER A 230 9.64 -10.00 49.80
C SER A 230 10.15 -10.84 50.97
N GLU A 231 10.04 -12.16 50.88
CA GLU A 231 10.87 -13.03 51.71
C GLU A 231 12.24 -13.15 51.05
N ARG A 232 13.20 -12.43 51.65
CA ARG A 232 14.62 -12.77 51.56
C ARG A 232 14.83 -13.99 52.46
N GLY A 233 15.16 -15.12 51.85
CA GLY A 233 15.75 -16.29 52.49
C GLY A 233 17.17 -16.51 51.94
N PRO A 234 18.07 -17.14 52.70
CA PRO A 234 19.50 -16.82 52.70
C PRO A 234 20.27 -17.42 51.52
N ARG A 235 21.32 -16.68 51.11
CA ARG A 235 22.42 -17.20 50.29
C ARG A 235 23.26 -18.13 51.18
N ASP A 236 23.13 -19.43 50.97
CA ASP A 236 24.15 -20.36 51.42
C ASP A 236 25.29 -20.41 50.39
N THR A 237 26.46 -19.99 50.85
CA THR A 237 27.75 -20.29 50.23
C THR A 237 28.45 -21.28 51.15
N PRO A 238 28.96 -22.38 50.62
CA PRO A 238 30.34 -22.74 50.92
C PRO A 238 31.04 -23.09 49.60
N GLY A 239 32.23 -22.61 49.32
CA GLY A 239 33.40 -22.71 50.17
C GLY A 239 34.49 -23.39 49.33
N SER A 240 35.59 -22.65 49.16
CA SER A 240 36.87 -22.98 48.52
C SER A 240 37.19 -24.46 48.27
N ARG A 241 37.78 -24.77 47.10
CA ARG A 241 38.94 -25.67 46.98
C ARG A 241 39.75 -25.39 45.69
N ARG A 242 40.92 -24.80 45.93
CA ARG A 242 42.26 -25.06 45.34
C ARG A 242 42.45 -25.12 43.81
N SER A 243 43.02 -24.03 43.28
CA SER A 243 44.38 -23.92 42.74
C SER A 243 45.14 -25.20 42.29
N ALA A 244 45.40 -25.24 40.98
CA ALA A 244 46.69 -25.44 40.27
C ALA A 244 47.57 -26.69 40.48
N ARG A 245 47.79 -27.41 39.36
CA ARG A 245 49.03 -27.98 38.75
C ARG A 245 48.64 -28.28 37.28
N VAL A 246 49.33 -27.96 36.18
CA VAL A 246 50.75 -27.72 35.85
C VAL A 246 51.66 -28.79 36.41
N ASP A 247 51.57 -29.98 35.83
CA ASP A 247 52.57 -30.57 34.91
C ASP A 247 52.02 -31.89 34.33
#